data_AF-A0A7J4LGD0-F1
#
_entry.id   AF-A0A7J4LGD0-F1
#
_cell.length_a   1.000
_cell.length_b   1.000
_cell.length_c   1.000
_cell.angle_alpha   90.00
_cell.angle_beta   90.00
_cell.angle_gamma   90.00
#
_symmetry.space_group_name_H-M   'P 1'
#
loop_
_entity.id
_entity.type
_entity.pdbx_description
1 polymer ?
#
loop_
_entity_poly.entity_id
_entity_poly.type
_entity_poly.pdbx_seq_one_letter_code
_entity_poly.pdbx_strand_id
1 'polypeptide(L)'
;MKKAQLTNPNPQSMIALLIFIIGVALVMYILFLPPAERAELLEQNRSTPGDGTRDEISILMTQEPGRISNIADTEIIKDLPSFNLFTRTDAKTLAEFDSIYIKKSLFEEQMRNITFGIEDLEHTDNYALSYNVQRHSGVLTIILNDNIILSNEITTASPAPLKLPKDLLKENNNLVFRVSGPGIEFWKSNQYILEDIKVTADFTDISAQENIQIIHVTEQEIDNLESMDLRFAVNCEELANAPLEIYLRKRLIYSSVPDCGTSVLIPPVDGSRLIEGENDLLFRTEKGNYLLYGIEAKLHLKKPLFPTYFFNLDAETFNKVKNDEGDLNVSILFPNSEDRKKGIILVNDYILEIETYDTFYNRKINSFVRQGNNAVEIQPKDEKLDIVELHVFLAE
;
A
#
# COMPACT_ATOMS: atom_id res chain seq x y z
N MET A 1 -48.91 3.80 28.70
CA MET A 1 -48.77 3.17 27.37
C MET A 1 -47.44 2.44 27.30
N LYS A 2 -47.44 1.11 27.41
CA LYS A 2 -46.23 0.28 27.27
C LYS A 2 -45.99 0.03 25.78
N LYS A 3 -44.87 0.50 25.23
CA LYS A 3 -44.42 0.15 23.88
C LYS A 3 -43.84 -1.27 23.91
N ALA A 4 -44.42 -2.18 23.14
CA ALA A 4 -43.89 -3.52 22.92
C ALA A 4 -42.66 -3.44 22.01
N GLN A 5 -41.54 -4.00 22.45
CA GLN A 5 -40.36 -4.22 21.62
C GLN A 5 -40.57 -5.49 20.80
N LEU A 6 -40.54 -5.35 19.47
CA LEU A 6 -40.46 -6.46 18.53
C LEU A 6 -39.02 -6.97 18.51
N THR A 7 -38.81 -8.18 19.01
CA THR A 7 -37.54 -8.91 18.91
C THR A 7 -37.36 -9.45 17.50
N ASN A 8 -36.31 -9.00 16.80
CA ASN A 8 -35.93 -9.53 15.49
C ASN A 8 -35.52 -11.02 15.61
N PRO A 9 -36.00 -11.90 14.72
CA PRO A 9 -35.63 -13.31 14.75
C PRO A 9 -34.15 -13.49 14.37
N ASN A 10 -33.48 -14.36 15.12
CA ASN A 10 -32.07 -14.69 14.95
C ASN A 10 -31.85 -15.33 13.56
N PRO A 11 -30.96 -14.81 12.70
CA PRO A 11 -30.79 -15.26 11.31
C PRO A 11 -30.43 -16.75 11.17
N GLN A 12 -29.85 -17.37 12.20
CA GLN A 12 -29.58 -18.81 12.20
C GLN A 12 -30.85 -19.68 12.27
N SER A 13 -31.94 -19.19 12.88
CA SER A 13 -33.21 -19.95 12.92
C SER A 13 -33.94 -19.98 11.56
N MET A 14 -33.72 -18.95 10.73
CA MET A 14 -34.31 -18.85 9.40
C MET A 14 -33.68 -19.85 8.42
N ILE A 15 -32.36 -20.07 8.52
CA ILE A 15 -31.64 -21.03 7.66
C ILE A 15 -32.04 -22.47 8.00
N ALA A 16 -32.12 -22.81 9.29
CA ALA A 16 -32.51 -24.16 9.72
C ALA A 16 -33.95 -24.50 9.29
N LEU A 17 -34.87 -23.53 9.38
CA LEU A 17 -36.26 -23.70 8.92
C LEU A 17 -36.33 -23.90 7.40
N LEU A 18 -35.53 -23.15 6.62
CA LEU A 18 -35.49 -23.27 5.16
C LEU A 18 -34.96 -24.65 4.72
N ILE A 19 -33.88 -25.13 5.33
CA ILE A 19 -33.31 -26.46 5.04
C ILE A 19 -34.32 -27.56 5.36
N PHE A 20 -35.03 -27.44 6.48
CA PHE A 20 -36.08 -28.40 6.85
C PHE A 20 -37.23 -28.42 5.83
N ILE A 21 -37.69 -27.24 5.37
CA ILE A 21 -38.76 -27.13 4.37
C ILE A 21 -38.31 -27.73 3.03
N ILE A 22 -37.08 -27.46 2.58
CA ILE A 22 -36.52 -28.03 1.35
C ILE A 22 -36.39 -29.55 1.46
N GLY A 23 -35.93 -30.06 2.62
CA GLY A 23 -35.83 -31.50 2.87
C GLY A 23 -37.18 -32.21 2.82
N VAL A 24 -38.22 -31.64 3.46
CA VAL A 24 -39.58 -32.19 3.40
C VAL A 24 -40.15 -32.15 1.98
N ALA A 25 -39.92 -31.05 1.24
CA ALA A 25 -40.38 -30.91 -0.13
C ALA A 25 -39.72 -31.94 -1.07
N LEU A 26 -38.41 -32.21 -0.91
CA LEU A 26 -37.70 -33.24 -1.67
C LEU A 26 -38.23 -34.65 -1.39
N VAL A 27 -38.46 -35.00 -0.12
CA VAL A 27 -39.02 -36.30 0.25
C VAL A 27 -40.43 -36.46 -0.31
N MET A 28 -41.24 -35.41 -0.24
CA MET A 28 -42.59 -35.43 -0.80
C MET A 28 -42.55 -35.56 -2.33
N TYR A 29 -41.65 -34.84 -3.00
CA TYR A 29 -41.42 -34.94 -4.44
C TYR A 29 -41.05 -36.38 -4.87
N ILE A 30 -40.13 -37.04 -4.15
CA ILE A 30 -39.73 -38.43 -4.41
C ILE A 30 -40.90 -39.42 -4.20
N LEU A 31 -41.82 -39.13 -3.29
CA LEU A 31 -43.00 -39.97 -3.04
C LEU A 31 -44.08 -39.84 -4.12
N PHE A 32 -44.19 -38.67 -4.76
CA PHE A 32 -45.17 -38.40 -5.82
C PHE A 32 -44.66 -38.73 -7.23
N LEU A 33 -43.38 -39.04 -7.39
CA LEU A 33 -42.83 -39.54 -8.64
C LEU A 33 -43.45 -40.91 -9.00
N PRO A 34 -43.85 -41.12 -10.26
CA PRO A 34 -44.26 -42.44 -10.75
C PRO A 34 -43.19 -43.50 -10.42
N PRO A 35 -43.57 -44.74 -10.09
CA PRO A 35 -42.62 -45.78 -9.68
C PRO A 35 -41.46 -45.99 -10.66
N ALA A 36 -41.66 -45.76 -11.96
CA ALA A 36 -40.64 -45.88 -13.00
C ALA A 36 -39.55 -44.79 -12.89
N GLU A 37 -39.93 -43.52 -12.77
CA GLU A 37 -39.01 -42.38 -12.65
C GLU A 37 -38.29 -42.39 -11.28
N ARG A 38 -38.99 -42.85 -10.24
CA ARG A 38 -38.40 -43.07 -8.91
C ARG A 38 -37.32 -44.15 -8.93
N ALA A 39 -37.52 -45.23 -9.70
CA ALA A 39 -36.53 -46.31 -9.82
C ALA A 39 -35.31 -45.90 -10.64
N GLU A 40 -35.46 -44.97 -11.60
CA GLU A 40 -34.37 -44.38 -12.37
C GLU A 40 -33.52 -43.42 -11.50
N LEU A 41 -34.17 -42.55 -10.73
CA LEU A 41 -33.52 -41.62 -9.79
C LEU A 41 -32.84 -42.31 -8.58
N LEU A 42 -33.31 -43.50 -8.19
CA LEU A 42 -32.73 -44.30 -7.10
C LEU A 42 -31.80 -45.43 -7.60
N GLU A 43 -31.48 -45.44 -8.90
CA GLU A 43 -30.65 -46.47 -9.56
C GLU A 43 -31.12 -47.93 -9.37
N GLN A 44 -32.38 -48.15 -8.97
CA GLN A 44 -32.89 -49.47 -8.58
C GLN A 44 -33.14 -50.42 -9.76
N ASN A 45 -33.00 -49.94 -11.00
CA ASN A 45 -33.20 -50.73 -12.22
C ASN A 45 -31.98 -50.79 -13.14
N ARG A 46 -30.74 -50.71 -12.61
CA ARG A 46 -29.58 -51.24 -13.32
C ARG A 46 -29.65 -52.78 -13.36
N SER A 47 -30.57 -53.27 -14.18
CA SER A 47 -30.54 -54.63 -14.73
C SER A 47 -29.35 -54.66 -15.67
N THR A 48 -28.28 -55.33 -15.27
CA THR A 48 -27.07 -55.51 -16.08
C THR A 48 -27.44 -56.13 -17.43
N PRO A 49 -27.30 -55.42 -18.56
CA PRO A 49 -27.43 -56.00 -19.87
C PRO A 49 -26.02 -56.34 -20.39
N GLY A 50 -25.83 -57.59 -20.78
CA GLY A 50 -24.83 -57.95 -21.79
C GLY A 50 -23.41 -58.19 -21.26
N ASP A 51 -23.08 -59.48 -21.24
CA ASP A 51 -21.75 -60.05 -21.33
C ASP A 51 -21.00 -59.47 -22.55
N GLY A 52 -20.24 -58.42 -22.30
CA GLY A 52 -19.04 -58.07 -23.04
C GLY A 52 -17.96 -57.94 -21.98
N THR A 53 -16.82 -58.58 -22.20
CA THR A 53 -15.60 -58.47 -21.38
C THR A 53 -15.40 -57.01 -20.95
N ARG A 54 -15.77 -56.71 -19.71
CA ARG A 54 -15.54 -55.41 -19.09
C ARG A 54 -14.11 -55.45 -18.58
N ASP A 55 -13.26 -54.65 -19.18
CA ASP A 55 -11.94 -54.33 -18.63
C ASP A 55 -12.13 -53.94 -17.16
N GLU A 56 -11.52 -54.69 -16.25
CA GLU A 56 -11.69 -54.51 -14.82
C GLU A 56 -10.80 -53.33 -14.40
N ILE A 57 -11.40 -52.18 -14.11
CA ILE A 57 -10.68 -50.97 -13.71
C ILE A 57 -10.58 -50.90 -12.18
N SER A 58 -9.37 -51.03 -11.64
CA SER A 58 -9.08 -50.89 -10.21
C SER A 58 -8.42 -49.55 -9.92
N ILE A 59 -9.07 -48.70 -9.12
CA ILE A 59 -8.57 -47.37 -8.75
C ILE A 59 -7.62 -47.49 -7.55
N LEU A 60 -6.40 -46.99 -7.70
CA LEU A 60 -5.36 -47.01 -6.67
C LEU A 60 -5.23 -45.67 -5.95
N MET A 61 -5.58 -44.57 -6.62
CA MET A 61 -5.51 -43.22 -6.06
C MET A 61 -6.49 -42.31 -6.79
N THR A 62 -7.16 -41.46 -6.02
CA THR A 62 -8.00 -40.34 -6.52
C THR A 62 -7.68 -39.11 -5.68
N GLN A 63 -7.41 -37.98 -6.33
CA GLN A 63 -7.09 -36.70 -5.70
C GLN A 63 -7.72 -35.54 -6.49
N GLU A 64 -7.91 -34.41 -5.83
CA GLU A 64 -8.42 -33.17 -6.42
C GLU A 64 -7.39 -32.05 -6.19
N PRO A 65 -6.33 -31.95 -7.02
CA PRO A 65 -5.23 -31.01 -6.78
C PRO A 65 -5.64 -29.53 -6.80
N GLY A 66 -6.65 -29.17 -7.59
CA GLY A 66 -7.05 -27.78 -7.78
C GLY A 66 -6.03 -26.99 -8.61
N ARG A 67 -5.85 -25.71 -8.27
CA ARG A 67 -4.90 -24.82 -8.94
C ARG A 67 -3.50 -24.99 -8.38
N ILE A 68 -2.56 -25.34 -9.26
CA ILE A 68 -1.13 -25.40 -8.94
C ILE A 68 -0.45 -24.22 -9.64
N SER A 69 0.21 -23.35 -8.89
CA SER A 69 0.93 -22.19 -9.42
C SER A 69 2.43 -22.47 -9.51
N ASN A 70 3.08 -22.03 -10.59
CA ASN A 70 4.53 -22.07 -10.73
C ASN A 70 5.05 -20.64 -10.84
N ILE A 71 5.82 -20.23 -9.83
CA ILE A 71 6.59 -19.00 -9.89
C ILE A 71 8.03 -19.41 -10.15
N ALA A 72 8.49 -19.15 -11.38
CA ALA A 72 9.83 -19.52 -11.83
C ALA A 72 10.93 -18.80 -11.03
N ASP A 73 10.63 -17.59 -10.55
CA ASP A 73 11.57 -16.73 -9.85
C ASP A 73 11.31 -16.74 -8.34
N THR A 74 12.35 -17.04 -7.55
CA THR A 74 12.30 -16.88 -6.09
C THR A 74 12.51 -15.44 -5.66
N GLU A 75 12.92 -14.56 -6.57
CA GLU A 75 13.14 -13.14 -6.32
C GLU A 75 12.54 -12.32 -7.46
N ILE A 76 11.75 -11.31 -7.11
CA ILE A 76 11.23 -10.35 -8.08
C ILE A 76 11.72 -8.95 -7.69
N ILE A 77 12.30 -8.25 -8.66
CA ILE A 77 12.84 -6.91 -8.47
C ILE A 77 11.89 -5.89 -9.08
N LYS A 78 11.52 -4.88 -8.29
CA LYS A 78 10.72 -3.73 -8.72
C LYS A 78 11.55 -2.46 -8.59
N ASP A 79 11.96 -1.91 -9.73
CA ASP A 79 12.67 -0.62 -9.79
C ASP A 79 11.69 0.55 -9.60
N LEU A 80 12.06 1.48 -8.73
CA LEU A 80 11.29 2.69 -8.47
C LEU A 80 12.06 3.92 -8.96
N PRO A 81 11.36 4.95 -9.46
CA PRO A 81 12.00 6.16 -9.99
C PRO A 81 12.75 6.92 -8.90
N SER A 82 13.79 7.64 -9.32
CA SER A 82 14.54 8.55 -8.45
C SER A 82 13.75 9.83 -8.20
N PHE A 83 13.92 10.44 -7.03
CA PHE A 83 13.26 11.70 -6.67
C PHE A 83 14.07 12.49 -5.65
N ASN A 84 13.72 13.77 -5.50
CA ASN A 84 14.30 14.64 -4.49
C ASN A 84 13.32 14.83 -3.33
N LEU A 85 13.84 14.78 -2.12
CA LEU A 85 13.20 15.34 -0.94
C LEU A 85 13.98 16.59 -0.53
N PHE A 86 13.32 17.73 -0.39
CA PHE A 86 14.01 18.94 -0.01
C PHE A 86 13.15 19.85 0.85
N THR A 87 13.82 20.70 1.61
CA THR A 87 13.21 21.79 2.36
C THR A 87 13.89 23.08 1.95
N ARG A 88 13.12 24.04 1.42
CA ARG A 88 13.68 25.32 0.99
C ARG A 88 13.12 26.44 1.85
N THR A 89 13.99 27.18 2.51
CA THR A 89 13.61 28.37 3.27
C THR A 89 14.01 29.62 2.49
N ASP A 90 13.02 30.40 2.06
CA ASP A 90 13.21 31.62 1.26
C ASP A 90 12.66 32.84 2.01
N ALA A 91 13.36 33.97 1.92
CA ALA A 91 12.84 35.24 2.41
C ALA A 91 11.70 35.74 1.50
N LYS A 92 10.51 35.94 2.07
CA LYS A 92 9.30 36.41 1.38
C LYS A 92 8.85 37.75 1.96
N THR A 93 8.48 38.68 1.08
CA THR A 93 7.77 39.91 1.47
C THR A 93 6.31 39.58 1.69
N LEU A 94 5.83 39.73 2.93
CA LEU A 94 4.43 39.48 3.31
C LEU A 94 3.54 40.67 2.99
N ALA A 95 4.07 41.89 3.15
CA ALA A 95 3.38 43.12 2.80
C ALA A 95 4.37 44.26 2.53
N GLU A 96 3.96 45.18 1.65
CA GLU A 96 4.71 46.38 1.30
C GLU A 96 3.76 47.58 1.27
N PHE A 97 4.21 48.71 1.82
CA PHE A 97 3.44 49.95 1.93
C PHE A 97 4.31 51.14 1.54
N ASP A 98 3.75 52.07 0.76
CA ASP A 98 4.48 53.19 0.16
C ASP A 98 5.13 54.12 1.19
N SER A 99 4.31 55.00 1.78
CA SER A 99 4.74 55.95 2.80
C SER A 99 3.61 56.22 3.78
N ILE A 100 3.96 56.41 5.05
CA ILE A 100 3.00 56.79 6.07
C ILE A 100 3.40 58.10 6.73
N TYR A 101 2.41 58.98 6.87
CA TYR A 101 2.53 60.21 7.64
C TYR A 101 1.73 60.08 8.93
N ILE A 102 2.43 60.22 10.06
CA ILE A 102 1.86 60.25 11.40
C ILE A 102 2.27 61.53 12.13
N LYS A 103 1.33 62.09 12.90
CA LYS A 103 1.50 63.38 13.57
C LYS A 103 0.73 63.41 14.88
N LYS A 104 1.29 64.03 15.91
CA LYS A 104 0.59 64.36 17.15
C LYS A 104 0.91 65.78 17.59
N SER A 105 -0.14 66.55 17.82
CA SER A 105 -0.13 67.89 18.40
C SER A 105 -1.14 67.96 19.55
N LEU A 106 -1.27 69.11 20.20
CA LEU A 106 -2.25 69.27 21.29
C LEU A 106 -3.71 69.06 20.82
N PHE A 107 -4.01 69.36 19.55
CA PHE A 107 -5.38 69.39 19.02
C PHE A 107 -5.66 68.34 17.94
N GLU A 108 -4.64 67.65 17.46
CA GLU A 108 -4.74 66.73 16.32
C GLU A 108 -3.84 65.51 16.54
N GLU A 109 -4.40 64.31 16.39
CA GLU A 109 -3.68 63.04 16.38
C GLU A 109 -4.00 62.31 15.06
N GLN A 110 -2.98 62.11 14.23
CA GLN A 110 -3.02 61.30 13.03
C GLN A 110 -2.16 60.07 13.24
N MET A 111 -2.82 58.93 13.44
CA MET A 111 -2.21 57.61 13.48
C MET A 111 -2.42 56.88 12.15
N ARG A 112 -1.59 55.88 11.89
CA ARG A 112 -1.75 55.01 10.73
C ARG A 112 -1.86 53.57 11.17
N ASN A 113 -2.83 52.89 10.58
CA ASN A 113 -3.10 51.49 10.81
C ASN A 113 -2.92 50.73 9.50
N ILE A 114 -2.12 49.68 9.51
CA ILE A 114 -1.88 48.81 8.36
C ILE A 114 -2.11 47.37 8.78
N THR A 115 -2.64 46.57 7.85
CA THR A 115 -2.92 45.16 8.08
C THR A 115 -2.12 44.30 7.12
N PHE A 116 -1.68 43.12 7.57
CA PHE A 116 -1.02 42.14 6.72
C PHE A 116 -1.44 40.71 7.09
N GLY A 117 -1.48 39.84 6.09
CA GLY A 117 -1.82 38.43 6.25
C GLY A 117 -0.59 37.52 6.32
N ILE A 118 -0.71 36.40 7.01
CA ILE A 118 0.24 35.29 7.00
C ILE A 118 -0.53 34.05 6.57
N GLU A 119 -0.16 33.48 5.41
CA GLU A 119 -0.84 32.30 4.84
C GLU A 119 -0.58 31.03 5.67
N ASP A 120 0.66 30.86 6.14
CA ASP A 120 1.09 29.69 6.91
C ASP A 120 1.97 30.12 8.08
N LEU A 121 1.38 30.23 9.27
CA LEU A 121 2.07 30.64 10.49
C LEU A 121 2.99 29.54 11.05
N GLU A 122 2.72 28.28 10.73
CA GLU A 122 3.48 27.14 11.24
C GLU A 122 4.85 27.06 10.56
N HIS A 123 4.90 27.27 9.24
CA HIS A 123 6.12 27.15 8.43
C HIS A 123 6.79 28.48 8.08
N THR A 124 6.35 29.59 8.69
CA THR A 124 6.96 30.90 8.52
C THR A 124 7.62 31.38 9.82
N ASP A 125 8.83 31.92 9.72
CA ASP A 125 9.64 32.38 10.85
C ASP A 125 10.36 33.70 10.52
N ASN A 126 11.13 34.23 11.49
CA ASN A 126 11.99 35.41 11.32
C ASN A 126 11.29 36.68 10.77
N TYR A 127 10.08 36.92 11.22
CA TYR A 127 9.31 38.12 10.86
C TYR A 127 10.04 39.41 11.22
N ALA A 128 10.18 40.30 10.25
CA ALA A 128 10.85 41.59 10.41
C ALA A 128 10.09 42.70 9.70
N LEU A 129 9.93 43.83 10.40
CA LEU A 129 9.43 45.08 9.88
C LEU A 129 10.63 45.99 9.55
N SER A 130 10.80 46.32 8.28
CA SER A 130 11.78 47.32 7.82
C SER A 130 11.07 48.58 7.35
N TYR A 131 11.67 49.74 7.61
CA TYR A 131 11.17 51.04 7.17
C TYR A 131 12.31 52.06 7.16
N ASN A 132 12.21 53.07 6.31
CA ASN A 132 13.08 54.23 6.28
C ASN A 132 12.38 55.45 6.90
N VAL A 133 13.15 56.39 7.42
CA VAL A 133 12.67 57.59 8.12
C VAL A 133 13.15 58.82 7.38
N GLN A 134 12.22 59.53 6.74
CA GLN A 134 12.53 60.77 6.02
C GLN A 134 12.49 62.00 6.95
N ARG A 135 11.56 62.00 7.91
CA ARG A 135 11.44 63.05 8.93
C ARG A 135 11.06 62.43 10.27
N HIS A 136 11.67 62.90 11.35
CA HIS A 136 11.40 62.43 12.71
C HIS A 136 11.30 63.61 13.70
N SER A 137 10.38 63.49 14.65
CA SER A 137 10.27 64.35 15.85
C SER A 137 9.42 63.64 16.88
N GLY A 138 9.95 63.42 18.09
CA GLY A 138 9.28 62.72 19.18
C GLY A 138 9.51 61.21 19.19
N VAL A 139 8.83 60.51 20.10
CA VAL A 139 8.94 59.06 20.28
C VAL A 139 8.01 58.35 19.31
N LEU A 140 8.54 57.44 18.49
CA LEU A 140 7.77 56.55 17.62
C LEU A 140 7.32 55.33 18.43
N THR A 141 6.02 55.05 18.42
CA THR A 141 5.43 53.86 19.00
C THR A 141 4.85 52.98 17.89
N ILE A 142 5.29 51.73 17.83
CA ILE A 142 4.75 50.70 16.92
C ILE A 142 4.08 49.63 17.77
N ILE A 143 2.82 49.33 17.41
CA ILE A 143 1.97 48.40 18.13
C ILE A 143 1.58 47.29 17.16
N LEU A 144 1.82 46.04 17.53
CA LEU A 144 1.40 44.84 16.81
C LEU A 144 0.29 44.15 17.60
N ASN A 145 -0.89 43.99 17.00
CA ASN A 145 -2.03 43.31 17.62
C ASN A 145 -2.26 43.76 19.07
N ASP A 146 -2.38 45.08 19.26
CA ASP A 146 -2.59 45.78 20.54
C ASP A 146 -1.42 45.72 21.54
N ASN A 147 -0.27 45.14 21.17
CA ASN A 147 0.93 45.05 22.00
C ASN A 147 2.04 45.97 21.48
N ILE A 148 2.66 46.76 22.36
CA ILE A 148 3.74 47.68 21.98
C ILE A 148 5.01 46.87 21.71
N ILE A 149 5.52 46.93 20.48
CA ILE A 149 6.76 46.25 20.06
C ILE A 149 7.95 47.20 19.91
N LEU A 150 7.70 48.50 19.82
CA LEU A 150 8.71 49.55 19.80
C LEU A 150 8.14 50.83 20.43
N SER A 151 8.95 51.52 21.25
CA SER A 151 8.60 52.85 21.77
C SER A 151 9.86 53.67 22.08
N ASN A 152 10.54 54.14 21.04
CA ASN A 152 11.79 54.89 21.15
C ASN A 152 11.82 56.10 20.19
N GLU A 153 12.68 57.07 20.47
CA GLU A 153 13.01 58.12 19.51
C GLU A 153 13.99 57.56 18.47
N ILE A 154 13.66 57.72 17.18
CA ILE A 154 14.51 57.22 16.09
C ILE A 154 15.42 58.35 15.63
N THR A 155 16.73 58.09 15.65
CA THR A 155 17.77 59.08 15.33
C THR A 155 18.44 58.83 13.98
N THR A 156 18.13 57.72 13.31
CA THR A 156 18.75 57.28 12.06
C THR A 156 17.72 57.22 10.93
N ALA A 157 18.13 57.60 9.72
CA ALA A 157 17.27 57.54 8.53
C ALA A 157 16.92 56.09 8.10
N SER A 158 17.76 55.11 8.41
CA SER A 158 17.51 53.70 8.11
C SER A 158 17.79 52.85 9.37
N PRO A 159 16.82 52.73 10.27
CA PRO A 159 16.96 51.90 11.47
C PRO A 159 17.08 50.41 11.10
N ALA A 160 17.69 49.62 11.98
CA ALA A 160 17.75 48.17 11.80
C ALA A 160 16.33 47.55 11.77
N PRO A 161 16.11 46.48 11.00
CA PRO A 161 14.81 45.82 10.93
C PRO A 161 14.30 45.40 12.32
N LEU A 162 13.05 45.73 12.62
CA LEU A 162 12.39 45.40 13.87
C LEU A 162 11.86 43.97 13.80
N LYS A 163 12.42 43.06 14.60
CA LYS A 163 11.90 41.69 14.73
C LYS A 163 10.49 41.71 15.33
N LEU A 164 9.55 41.05 14.67
CA LEU A 164 8.18 40.89 15.15
C LEU A 164 8.08 39.62 16.00
N PRO A 165 7.60 39.68 17.26
CA PRO A 165 7.48 38.50 18.12
C PRO A 165 6.44 37.50 17.57
N LYS A 166 6.84 36.24 17.35
CA LYS A 166 5.98 35.20 16.76
C LYS A 166 4.73 34.90 17.61
N ASP A 167 4.86 35.01 18.92
CA ASP A 167 3.79 34.81 19.91
C ASP A 167 2.65 35.85 19.82
N LEU A 168 2.93 37.01 19.22
CA LEU A 168 1.94 38.07 19.03
C LEU A 168 1.29 38.01 17.64
N LEU A 169 1.80 37.20 16.71
CA LEU A 169 1.31 37.11 15.35
C LEU A 169 0.09 36.20 15.22
N LYS A 170 -0.76 36.52 14.25
CA LYS A 170 -1.98 35.80 13.87
C LYS A 170 -2.02 35.67 12.35
N GLU A 171 -3.00 34.96 11.79
CA GLU A 171 -3.22 34.93 10.34
C GLU A 171 -3.45 36.34 9.75
N ASN A 172 -4.12 37.21 10.51
CA ASN A 172 -4.33 38.61 10.14
C ASN A 172 -3.79 39.50 11.26
N ASN A 173 -2.84 40.35 10.91
CA ASN A 173 -2.13 41.20 11.85
C ASN A 173 -2.42 42.66 11.61
N ASN A 174 -2.35 43.43 12.68
CA ASN A 174 -2.61 44.86 12.69
C ASN A 174 -1.41 45.60 13.29
N LEU A 175 -0.81 46.48 12.49
CA LEU A 175 0.29 47.36 12.90
C LEU A 175 -0.19 48.81 13.00
N VAL A 176 -0.07 49.38 14.19
CA VAL A 176 -0.43 50.76 14.46
C VAL A 176 0.82 51.59 14.73
N PHE A 177 0.96 52.69 13.99
CA PHE A 177 2.05 53.64 14.14
C PHE A 177 1.52 54.92 14.78
N ARG A 178 2.18 55.35 15.87
CA ARG A 178 1.83 56.54 16.64
C ARG A 178 3.09 57.31 17.01
N VAL A 179 2.92 58.60 17.27
CA VAL A 179 3.99 59.45 17.77
C VAL A 179 3.57 60.08 19.09
N SER A 180 4.50 60.27 20.02
CA SER A 180 4.25 60.93 21.30
C SER A 180 3.84 62.40 21.11
N GLY A 181 3.05 62.93 22.06
CA GLY A 181 2.72 64.36 22.06
C GLY A 181 3.94 65.23 22.42
N PRO A 182 3.91 66.53 22.10
CA PRO A 182 4.99 67.48 22.39
C PRO A 182 5.09 67.88 23.89
N GLY A 183 4.18 67.40 24.74
CA GLY A 183 4.16 67.70 26.17
C GLY A 183 3.78 69.17 26.44
N ILE A 184 4.59 69.85 27.28
CA ILE A 184 4.37 71.24 27.71
C ILE A 184 4.60 72.24 26.56
N GLU A 185 5.36 71.85 25.53
CA GLU A 185 5.58 72.64 24.31
C GLU A 185 4.39 72.54 23.35
N PHE A 186 3.21 72.95 23.81
CA PHE A 186 1.94 72.77 23.10
C PHE A 186 1.87 73.42 21.70
N TRP A 187 2.81 74.31 21.39
CA TRP A 187 2.95 74.97 20.08
C TRP A 187 3.73 74.14 19.04
N LYS A 188 4.42 73.06 19.45
CA LYS A 188 5.12 72.16 18.52
C LYS A 188 4.22 71.00 18.12
N SER A 189 4.59 70.31 17.04
CA SER A 189 3.98 69.04 16.65
C SER A 189 5.07 68.01 16.41
N ASN A 190 4.88 66.83 16.99
CA ASN A 190 5.71 65.68 16.69
C ASN A 190 5.17 64.96 15.47
N GLN A 191 6.05 64.46 14.61
CA GLN A 191 5.68 63.84 13.35
C GLN A 191 6.74 62.86 12.87
N TYR A 192 6.30 61.86 12.14
CA TYR A 192 7.15 60.98 11.36
C TYR A 192 6.63 60.85 9.93
N ILE A 193 7.57 60.81 8.98
CA ILE A 193 7.34 60.34 7.61
C ILE A 193 8.18 59.07 7.47
N LEU A 194 7.50 57.92 7.36
CA LEU A 194 8.16 56.63 7.10
C LEU A 194 7.92 56.22 5.65
N GLU A 195 8.93 55.64 5.02
CA GLU A 195 8.93 55.19 3.63
C GLU A 195 9.44 53.75 3.55
N ASP A 196 9.22 53.08 2.43
CA ASP A 196 9.69 51.71 2.14
C ASP A 196 9.33 50.71 3.25
N ILE A 197 8.09 50.77 3.73
CA ILE A 197 7.66 49.93 4.84
C ILE A 197 7.39 48.53 4.31
N LYS A 198 8.13 47.54 4.81
CA LYS A 198 7.99 46.14 4.40
C LYS A 198 7.92 45.23 5.61
N VAL A 199 7.03 44.25 5.55
CA VAL A 199 7.04 43.10 6.44
C VAL A 199 7.61 41.93 5.65
N THR A 200 8.71 41.38 6.15
CA THR A 200 9.41 40.23 5.56
C THR A 200 9.42 39.08 6.55
N ALA A 201 9.51 37.87 6.05
CA ALA A 201 9.66 36.66 6.86
C ALA A 201 10.34 35.57 6.05
N ASP A 202 10.90 34.58 6.73
CA ASP A 202 11.46 33.38 6.10
C ASP A 202 10.36 32.33 6.00
N PHE A 203 9.99 31.96 4.78
CA PHE A 203 8.99 30.93 4.50
C PHE A 203 9.67 29.61 4.17
N THR A 204 9.31 28.54 4.86
CA THR A 204 9.83 27.19 4.62
C THR A 204 8.86 26.39 3.75
N ASP A 205 9.25 26.08 2.53
CA ASP A 205 8.51 25.21 1.62
C ASP A 205 8.69 23.75 2.03
N ILE A 206 7.59 23.13 2.47
CA ILE A 206 7.51 21.74 2.89
C ILE A 206 6.92 20.81 1.81
N SER A 207 6.53 21.34 0.64
CA SER A 207 5.80 20.58 -0.38
C SER A 207 6.59 19.39 -0.94
N ALA A 208 7.93 19.44 -0.85
CA ALA A 208 8.83 18.39 -1.31
C ALA A 208 9.46 17.59 -0.15
N GLN A 209 8.92 17.67 1.06
CA GLN A 209 9.41 16.87 2.20
C GLN A 209 8.93 15.42 2.17
N GLU A 210 7.91 15.13 1.38
CA GLU A 210 7.29 13.82 1.25
C GLU A 210 7.21 13.39 -0.21
N ASN A 211 7.42 12.10 -0.45
CA ASN A 211 7.21 11.48 -1.75
C ASN A 211 6.61 10.08 -1.57
N ILE A 212 5.58 9.77 -2.37
CA ILE A 212 4.93 8.46 -2.35
C ILE A 212 5.33 7.71 -3.62
N GLN A 213 5.87 6.52 -3.44
CA GLN A 213 6.13 5.53 -4.48
C GLN A 213 5.12 4.39 -4.35
N ILE A 214 4.71 3.82 -5.48
CA ILE A 214 3.73 2.72 -5.50
C ILE A 214 4.43 1.47 -5.99
N ILE A 215 4.38 0.41 -5.18
CA ILE A 215 4.75 -0.94 -5.60
C ILE A 215 3.47 -1.69 -5.96
N HIS A 216 3.42 -2.24 -7.16
CA HIS A 216 2.35 -3.14 -7.58
C HIS A 216 2.75 -4.59 -7.32
N VAL A 217 1.92 -5.31 -6.56
CA VAL A 217 2.10 -6.72 -6.21
C VAL A 217 0.93 -7.54 -6.76
N THR A 218 1.20 -8.60 -7.50
CA THR A 218 0.16 -9.47 -8.07
C THR A 218 -0.36 -10.49 -7.06
N GLU A 219 -1.50 -11.14 -7.36
CA GLU A 219 -2.07 -12.23 -6.56
C GLU A 219 -1.06 -13.38 -6.36
N GLN A 220 -0.37 -13.77 -7.44
CA GLN A 220 0.64 -14.84 -7.38
C GLN A 220 1.82 -14.46 -6.49
N GLU A 221 2.27 -13.20 -6.59
CA GLU A 221 3.36 -12.67 -5.77
C GLU A 221 2.98 -12.68 -4.30
N ILE A 222 1.78 -12.20 -3.93
CA ILE A 222 1.37 -12.11 -2.53
C ILE A 222 1.16 -13.48 -1.87
N ASP A 223 0.61 -14.45 -2.61
CA ASP A 223 0.37 -15.81 -2.10
C ASP A 223 1.68 -16.52 -1.70
N ASN A 224 2.76 -16.17 -2.40
CA ASN A 224 4.06 -16.78 -2.24
C ASN A 224 5.08 -15.87 -1.56
N LEU A 225 4.70 -14.65 -1.17
CA LEU A 225 5.62 -13.68 -0.58
C LEU A 225 6.09 -14.14 0.81
N GLU A 226 7.40 -14.20 0.99
CA GLU A 226 8.04 -14.42 2.29
C GLU A 226 8.42 -13.07 2.91
N SER A 227 9.13 -12.23 2.16
CA SER A 227 9.57 -10.93 2.63
C SER A 227 9.83 -9.95 1.49
N MET A 228 9.99 -8.68 1.82
CA MET A 228 10.44 -7.63 0.91
C MET A 228 11.62 -6.88 1.51
N ASP A 229 12.70 -6.75 0.74
CA ASP A 229 13.79 -5.83 1.02
C ASP A 229 13.61 -4.54 0.24
N LEU A 230 14.05 -3.43 0.82
CA LEU A 230 14.13 -2.16 0.12
C LEU A 230 15.59 -1.71 0.12
N ARG A 231 16.14 -1.47 -1.07
CA ARG A 231 17.48 -0.92 -1.27
C ARG A 231 17.36 0.43 -1.96
N PHE A 232 18.20 1.37 -1.58
CA PHE A 232 18.29 2.66 -2.26
C PHE A 232 19.68 3.26 -2.06
N ALA A 233 19.99 4.33 -2.76
CA ALA A 233 21.14 5.17 -2.50
C ALA A 233 20.67 6.61 -2.27
N VAL A 234 21.41 7.35 -1.45
CA VAL A 234 21.09 8.74 -1.12
C VAL A 234 22.30 9.61 -1.43
N ASN A 235 22.08 10.70 -2.16
CA ASN A 235 23.02 11.80 -2.24
C ASN A 235 22.44 12.97 -1.43
N CYS A 236 23.24 13.54 -0.54
CA CYS A 236 22.83 14.67 0.28
C CYS A 236 23.93 15.74 0.30
N GLU A 237 23.53 16.99 0.51
CA GLU A 237 24.47 18.07 0.78
C GLU A 237 24.79 18.11 2.30
N GLU A 238 26.04 18.47 2.65
CA GLU A 238 26.75 18.27 3.93
C GLU A 238 26.06 18.74 5.24
N LEU A 239 24.83 19.25 5.20
CA LEU A 239 24.07 19.78 6.33
C LEU A 239 22.78 19.00 6.66
N ALA A 240 22.56 17.85 6.03
CA ALA A 240 21.36 17.04 6.23
C ALA A 240 21.37 16.28 7.57
N ASN A 241 20.97 16.97 8.65
CA ASN A 241 20.93 16.44 10.03
C ASN A 241 19.58 15.81 10.44
N ALA A 242 18.62 15.68 9.51
CA ALA A 242 17.29 15.14 9.82
C ALA A 242 17.16 13.69 9.36
N PRO A 243 16.46 12.83 10.12
CA PRO A 243 16.26 11.45 9.72
C PRO A 243 15.44 11.36 8.43
N LEU A 244 15.84 10.44 7.55
CA LEU A 244 15.00 9.96 6.46
C LEU A 244 14.11 8.84 7.02
N GLU A 245 12.81 9.04 6.92
CA GLU A 245 11.79 8.07 7.33
C GLU A 245 11.17 7.41 6.11
N ILE A 246 10.94 6.10 6.20
CA ILE A 246 10.27 5.33 5.15
C ILE A 246 9.14 4.53 5.78
N TYR A 247 7.95 4.68 5.22
CA TYR A 247 6.74 4.01 5.67
C TYR A 247 6.21 3.10 4.57
N LEU A 248 5.96 1.84 4.89
CA LEU A 248 5.17 0.93 4.05
C LEU A 248 3.75 0.90 4.59
N ARG A 249 2.78 1.35 3.80
CA ARG A 249 1.35 1.39 4.17
C ARG A 249 1.13 2.00 5.57
N LYS A 250 1.70 3.19 5.80
CA LYS A 250 1.64 3.97 7.05
C LYS A 250 2.36 3.34 8.25
N ARG A 251 3.13 2.26 8.06
CA ARG A 251 3.97 1.67 9.11
C ARG A 251 5.43 1.99 8.85
N LEU A 252 6.10 2.57 9.84
CA LEU A 252 7.53 2.88 9.77
C LEU A 252 8.33 1.59 9.56
N ILE A 253 9.14 1.54 8.51
CA ILE A 253 10.07 0.43 8.22
C ILE A 253 11.53 0.86 8.32
N TYR A 254 11.81 2.17 8.26
CA TYR A 254 13.15 2.72 8.39
C TYR A 254 13.11 4.16 8.92
N SER A 255 14.04 4.51 9.82
CA SER A 255 14.27 5.88 10.28
C SER A 255 15.74 6.00 10.70
N SER A 256 16.51 6.78 9.93
CA SER A 256 17.92 7.07 10.25
C SER A 256 18.40 8.26 9.43
N VAL A 257 19.45 8.92 9.89
CA VAL A 257 20.23 9.85 9.05
C VAL A 257 21.05 8.99 8.06
N PRO A 258 20.80 9.08 6.74
CA PRO A 258 21.49 8.24 5.76
C PRO A 258 22.95 8.67 5.59
N ASP A 259 23.84 7.71 5.35
CA ASP A 259 25.24 7.98 4.98
C ASP A 259 25.33 8.29 3.48
N CYS A 260 25.70 9.53 3.16
CA CYS A 260 25.53 10.08 1.82
C CYS A 260 26.57 9.52 0.83
N GLY A 261 26.11 9.19 -0.37
CA GLY A 261 26.91 8.51 -1.39
C GLY A 261 26.99 7.00 -1.21
N THR A 262 26.32 6.42 -0.22
CA THR A 262 26.29 4.97 0.01
C THR A 262 24.92 4.36 -0.30
N SER A 263 24.92 3.06 -0.58
CA SER A 263 23.68 2.30 -0.72
C SER A 263 23.22 1.81 0.64
N VAL A 264 21.95 2.07 0.95
CA VAL A 264 21.26 1.63 2.16
C VAL A 264 20.42 0.41 1.82
N LEU A 265 20.55 -0.65 2.62
CA LEU A 265 19.67 -1.81 2.60
C LEU A 265 18.82 -1.79 3.87
N ILE A 266 17.50 -1.69 3.71
CA ILE A 266 16.55 -1.79 4.83
C ILE A 266 16.38 -3.26 5.20
N PRO A 267 16.31 -3.60 6.50
CA PRO A 267 16.00 -4.95 6.94
C PRO A 267 14.72 -5.51 6.30
N PRO A 268 14.67 -6.83 6.01
CA PRO A 268 13.51 -7.46 5.40
C PRO A 268 12.22 -7.19 6.15
N VAL A 269 11.20 -6.82 5.39
CA VAL A 269 9.84 -6.62 5.87
C VAL A 269 9.03 -7.88 5.59
N ASP A 270 8.31 -8.38 6.59
CA ASP A 270 7.45 -9.57 6.43
C ASP A 270 6.42 -9.37 5.31
N GLY A 271 6.29 -10.39 4.44
CA GLY A 271 5.39 -10.37 3.28
C GLY A 271 3.93 -10.08 3.64
N SER A 272 3.49 -10.45 4.85
CA SER A 272 2.13 -10.20 5.34
C SER A 272 1.80 -8.70 5.51
N ARG A 273 2.79 -7.80 5.38
CA ARG A 273 2.57 -6.35 5.43
C ARG A 273 2.13 -5.79 4.09
N LEU A 274 2.39 -6.50 3.00
CA LEU A 274 1.94 -6.13 1.67
C LEU A 274 0.53 -6.69 1.41
N ILE A 275 -0.12 -6.15 0.39
CA ILE A 275 -1.39 -6.64 -0.14
C ILE A 275 -1.27 -6.81 -1.65
N GLU A 276 -2.18 -7.60 -2.21
CA GLU A 276 -2.43 -7.60 -3.65
C GLU A 276 -2.78 -6.17 -4.12
N GLY A 277 -2.24 -5.77 -5.27
CA GLY A 277 -2.42 -4.47 -5.88
C GLY A 277 -1.38 -3.46 -5.40
N GLU A 278 -1.84 -2.25 -5.08
CA GLU A 278 -0.99 -1.09 -4.80
C GLU A 278 -0.54 -1.06 -3.33
N ASN A 279 0.77 -0.89 -3.13
CA ASN A 279 1.40 -0.74 -1.83
C ASN A 279 2.19 0.58 -1.79
N ASP A 280 1.73 1.50 -0.95
CA ASP A 280 2.37 2.81 -0.79
C ASP A 280 3.67 2.70 0.01
N LEU A 281 4.75 3.23 -0.56
CA LEU A 281 6.00 3.57 0.10
C LEU A 281 6.11 5.10 0.22
N LEU A 282 5.89 5.61 1.42
CA LEU A 282 6.07 7.03 1.73
C LEU A 282 7.49 7.25 2.24
N PHE A 283 8.24 8.10 1.55
CA PHE A 283 9.52 8.63 1.97
C PHE A 283 9.32 10.03 2.50
N ARG A 284 9.89 10.33 3.67
CA ARG A 284 9.70 11.61 4.36
C ARG A 284 10.99 12.07 5.02
N THR A 285 11.23 13.37 5.03
CA THR A 285 12.20 14.02 5.93
C THR A 285 11.60 15.26 6.56
N GLU A 286 12.04 15.62 7.76
CA GLU A 286 11.68 16.90 8.37
C GLU A 286 12.47 18.08 7.79
N LYS A 287 13.73 17.86 7.39
CA LYS A 287 14.65 18.89 6.87
C LYS A 287 15.71 18.28 5.93
N GLY A 288 16.44 19.15 5.22
CA GLY A 288 17.57 18.75 4.38
C GLY A 288 17.18 18.45 2.94
N ASN A 289 18.21 18.21 2.12
CA ASN A 289 18.10 17.94 0.69
C ASN A 289 18.67 16.55 0.40
N TYR A 290 17.80 15.65 -0.05
CA TYR A 290 18.11 14.28 -0.41
C TYR A 290 17.72 14.02 -1.86
N LEU A 291 18.65 13.53 -2.66
CA LEU A 291 18.36 12.85 -3.91
C LEU A 291 18.39 11.35 -3.63
N LEU A 292 17.23 10.69 -3.72
CA LEU A 292 17.12 9.25 -3.61
C LEU A 292 17.13 8.64 -5.00
N TYR A 293 17.95 7.62 -5.21
CA TYR A 293 18.13 6.96 -6.50
C TYR A 293 18.47 5.48 -6.33
N GLY A 294 18.35 4.72 -7.42
CA GLY A 294 18.57 3.27 -7.41
C GLY A 294 17.66 2.56 -6.39
N ILE A 295 16.41 3.03 -6.30
CA ILE A 295 15.43 2.51 -5.35
C ILE A 295 14.89 1.19 -5.91
N GLU A 296 15.08 0.13 -5.16
CA GLU A 296 14.78 -1.23 -5.55
C GLU A 296 14.01 -1.92 -4.44
N ALA A 297 12.77 -2.33 -4.72
CA ALA A 297 12.03 -3.23 -3.85
C ALA A 297 12.22 -4.66 -4.37
N LYS A 298 12.88 -5.50 -3.57
CA LYS A 298 13.11 -6.91 -3.88
C LYS A 298 12.14 -7.76 -3.08
N LEU A 299 11.26 -8.47 -3.78
CA LEU A 299 10.33 -9.44 -3.21
C LEU A 299 11.00 -10.80 -3.17
N HIS A 300 11.06 -11.42 -1.99
CA HIS A 300 11.53 -12.78 -1.78
C HIS A 300 10.34 -13.71 -1.70
N LEU A 301 10.24 -14.63 -2.64
CA LEU A 301 9.14 -15.57 -2.75
C LEU A 301 9.57 -16.95 -2.24
N LYS A 302 8.63 -17.65 -1.63
CA LYS A 302 8.79 -19.04 -1.22
C LYS A 302 9.07 -19.89 -2.45
N LYS A 303 9.91 -20.91 -2.29
CA LYS A 303 10.08 -21.92 -3.33
C LYS A 303 8.73 -22.59 -3.59
N PRO A 304 8.30 -22.73 -4.85
CA PRO A 304 7.03 -23.40 -5.14
C PRO A 304 7.09 -24.82 -4.60
N LEU A 305 6.10 -25.17 -3.76
CA LEU A 305 5.89 -26.52 -3.28
C LEU A 305 4.86 -27.16 -4.19
N PHE A 306 5.28 -28.15 -4.96
CA PHE A 306 4.40 -28.90 -5.83
C PHE A 306 3.77 -30.07 -5.05
N PRO A 307 2.47 -30.35 -5.25
CA PRO A 307 1.82 -31.42 -4.52
C PRO A 307 2.34 -32.79 -4.97
N THR A 308 2.76 -33.60 -3.99
CA THR A 308 3.17 -35.00 -4.18
C THR A 308 2.12 -35.92 -3.57
N TYR A 309 1.59 -36.85 -4.36
CA TYR A 309 0.61 -37.84 -3.96
C TYR A 309 1.23 -39.23 -3.94
N PHE A 310 0.79 -40.07 -3.00
CA PHE A 310 1.36 -41.41 -2.83
C PHE A 310 0.31 -42.49 -3.13
N PHE A 311 0.76 -43.57 -3.75
CA PHE A 311 -0.06 -44.75 -4.00
C PHE A 311 0.77 -46.03 -3.78
N ASN A 312 0.10 -47.14 -3.44
CA ASN A 312 0.75 -48.41 -3.16
C ASN A 312 0.41 -49.45 -4.22
N LEU A 313 1.42 -50.23 -4.63
CA LEU A 313 1.26 -51.42 -5.46
C LEU A 313 1.62 -52.66 -4.63
N ASP A 314 0.63 -53.52 -4.38
CA ASP A 314 0.88 -54.82 -3.77
C ASP A 314 1.65 -55.75 -4.74
N ALA A 315 2.10 -56.89 -4.22
CA ALA A 315 2.90 -57.84 -4.99
C ALA A 315 2.14 -58.42 -6.19
N GLU A 316 0.83 -58.62 -6.06
CA GLU A 316 0.00 -59.22 -7.10
C GLU A 316 -0.20 -58.24 -8.26
N THR A 317 -0.64 -57.02 -7.94
CA THR A 317 -0.84 -55.93 -8.90
C THR A 317 0.47 -55.58 -9.60
N PHE A 318 1.58 -55.48 -8.86
CA PHE A 318 2.88 -55.21 -9.47
C PHE A 318 3.30 -56.31 -10.46
N ASN A 319 3.04 -57.59 -10.14
CA ASN A 319 3.35 -58.68 -11.05
C ASN A 319 2.49 -58.64 -12.32
N LYS A 320 1.19 -58.31 -12.21
CA LYS A 320 0.32 -58.11 -13.38
C LYS A 320 0.86 -57.00 -14.30
N VAL A 321 1.19 -55.84 -13.73
CA VAL A 321 1.78 -54.70 -14.45
C VAL A 321 3.11 -55.05 -15.10
N LYS A 322 3.97 -55.83 -14.41
CA LYS A 322 5.28 -56.25 -14.90
C LYS A 322 5.22 -57.28 -16.02
N ASN A 323 4.20 -58.14 -16.00
CA ASN A 323 3.98 -59.17 -17.00
C ASN A 323 3.15 -58.68 -18.20
N ASP A 324 2.78 -57.39 -18.24
CA ASP A 324 1.90 -56.79 -19.26
C ASP A 324 0.50 -57.43 -19.28
N GLU A 325 0.06 -57.93 -18.12
CA GLU A 325 -1.30 -58.45 -17.85
C GLU A 325 -2.24 -57.34 -17.34
N GLY A 326 -1.74 -56.12 -17.17
CA GLY A 326 -2.54 -54.95 -16.78
C GLY A 326 -1.80 -53.64 -17.00
N ASP A 327 -2.56 -52.60 -17.35
CA ASP A 327 -2.06 -51.27 -17.68
C ASP A 327 -2.30 -50.30 -16.53
N LEU A 328 -1.20 -49.91 -15.88
CA LEU A 328 -1.22 -48.87 -14.88
C LEU A 328 -1.17 -47.51 -15.56
N ASN A 329 -2.16 -46.68 -15.30
CA ASN A 329 -2.35 -45.39 -15.95
C ASN A 329 -2.46 -44.25 -14.95
N VAL A 330 -1.88 -43.09 -15.30
CA VAL A 330 -2.17 -41.81 -14.66
C VAL A 330 -3.13 -41.05 -15.56
N SER A 331 -4.25 -40.62 -15.00
CA SER A 331 -5.25 -39.81 -15.67
C SER A 331 -5.47 -38.48 -14.95
N ILE A 332 -5.58 -37.41 -15.73
CA ILE A 332 -5.83 -36.06 -15.25
C ILE A 332 -7.04 -35.50 -15.97
N LEU A 333 -7.96 -34.91 -15.20
CA LEU A 333 -9.11 -34.16 -15.69
C LEU A 333 -8.85 -32.66 -15.49
N PHE A 334 -8.98 -31.89 -16.57
CA PHE A 334 -8.86 -30.44 -16.60
C PHE A 334 -10.23 -29.77 -16.73
N PRO A 335 -10.39 -28.52 -16.26
CA PRO A 335 -11.71 -27.88 -16.16
C PRO A 335 -12.32 -27.46 -17.50
N ASN A 336 -11.52 -27.25 -18.54
CA ASN A 336 -11.99 -26.79 -19.86
C ASN A 336 -11.09 -27.33 -20.97
N SER A 337 -11.48 -27.14 -22.24
CA SER A 337 -10.68 -27.47 -23.43
C SER A 337 -10.09 -26.24 -24.14
N GLU A 338 -10.26 -25.05 -23.59
CA GLU A 338 -9.88 -23.78 -24.22
C GLU A 338 -8.43 -23.40 -23.92
N ASP A 339 -8.02 -23.58 -22.66
CA ASP A 339 -6.67 -23.25 -22.20
C ASP A 339 -5.66 -24.30 -22.65
N ARG A 340 -4.44 -23.90 -23.01
CA ARG A 340 -3.34 -24.85 -23.22
C ARG A 340 -2.81 -25.33 -21.87
N LYS A 341 -2.78 -26.63 -21.63
CA LYS A 341 -2.24 -27.23 -20.40
C LYS A 341 -0.82 -27.67 -20.65
N LYS A 342 0.12 -27.10 -19.90
CA LYS A 342 1.52 -27.54 -19.89
C LYS A 342 2.00 -27.82 -18.49
N GLY A 343 2.62 -28.98 -18.32
CA GLY A 343 3.13 -29.42 -17.02
C GLY A 343 4.06 -30.61 -17.15
N ILE A 344 4.55 -31.06 -16.01
CA ILE A 344 5.22 -32.34 -15.86
C ILE A 344 4.57 -33.15 -14.75
N ILE A 345 4.53 -34.46 -14.95
CA ILE A 345 4.20 -35.44 -13.93
C ILE A 345 5.48 -36.19 -13.61
N LEU A 346 5.88 -36.19 -12.35
CA LEU A 346 7.00 -36.94 -11.84
C LEU A 346 6.49 -38.22 -11.17
N VAL A 347 6.73 -39.37 -11.78
CA VAL A 347 6.38 -40.68 -11.20
C VAL A 347 7.66 -41.36 -10.73
N ASN A 348 7.91 -41.41 -9.41
CA ASN A 348 9.17 -41.91 -8.82
C ASN A 348 10.42 -41.41 -9.57
N ASP A 349 10.56 -40.10 -9.73
CA ASP A 349 11.68 -39.42 -10.44
C ASP A 349 11.65 -39.49 -11.98
N TYR A 350 10.71 -40.22 -12.59
CA TYR A 350 10.53 -40.20 -14.05
C TYR A 350 9.62 -39.07 -14.50
N ILE A 351 10.10 -38.29 -15.47
CA ILE A 351 9.40 -37.12 -15.99
C ILE A 351 8.49 -37.52 -17.15
N LEU A 352 7.20 -37.17 -17.05
CA LEU A 352 6.23 -37.25 -18.13
C LEU A 352 5.75 -35.84 -18.45
N GLU A 353 5.82 -35.45 -19.72
CA GLU A 353 5.34 -34.13 -20.12
C GLU A 353 3.83 -34.14 -20.39
N ILE A 354 3.16 -33.11 -19.90
CA ILE A 354 1.79 -32.76 -20.24
C ILE A 354 1.88 -31.60 -21.23
N GLU A 355 1.31 -31.80 -22.41
CA GLU A 355 1.06 -30.73 -23.36
C GLU A 355 -0.20 -31.08 -24.17
N THR A 356 -1.32 -30.47 -23.79
CA THR A 356 -2.61 -30.74 -24.45
C THR A 356 -3.57 -29.55 -24.34
N TYR A 357 -4.59 -29.53 -25.20
CA TYR A 357 -5.78 -28.70 -25.05
C TYR A 357 -6.97 -29.48 -24.51
N ASP A 358 -6.93 -30.81 -24.53
CA ASP A 358 -8.05 -31.65 -24.12
C ASP A 358 -8.38 -31.50 -22.63
N THR A 359 -9.63 -31.81 -22.26
CA THR A 359 -10.05 -31.88 -20.86
C THR A 359 -9.50 -33.12 -20.16
N PHE A 360 -9.01 -34.10 -20.90
CA PHE A 360 -8.57 -35.39 -20.36
C PHE A 360 -7.18 -35.72 -20.87
N TYR A 361 -6.29 -36.08 -19.94
CA TYR A 361 -4.97 -36.60 -20.24
C TYR A 361 -4.83 -37.97 -19.61
N ASN A 362 -4.30 -38.95 -20.35
CA ASN A 362 -4.06 -40.29 -19.85
C ASN A 362 -2.70 -40.80 -20.35
N ARG A 363 -1.95 -41.44 -19.45
CA ARG A 363 -0.63 -41.99 -19.78
C ARG A 363 -0.36 -43.29 -19.03
N LYS A 364 0.06 -44.33 -19.77
CA LYS A 364 0.58 -45.59 -19.21
C LYS A 364 1.90 -45.33 -18.48
N ILE A 365 2.02 -45.85 -17.26
CA ILE A 365 3.14 -45.63 -16.35
C ILE A 365 3.81 -46.91 -15.83
N ASN A 366 3.53 -48.08 -16.45
CA ASN A 366 4.06 -49.38 -16.03
C ASN A 366 5.59 -49.38 -15.81
N SER A 367 6.35 -48.67 -16.65
CA SER A 367 7.82 -48.60 -16.57
C SER A 367 8.38 -47.66 -15.50
N PHE A 368 7.52 -46.89 -14.81
CA PHE A 368 7.93 -45.84 -13.87
C PHE A 368 7.58 -46.17 -12.41
N VAL A 369 7.02 -47.36 -12.19
CA VAL A 369 6.55 -47.80 -10.87
C VAL A 369 7.39 -48.92 -10.29
N ARG A 370 7.34 -49.03 -8.97
CA ARG A 370 7.99 -50.08 -8.18
C ARG A 370 6.97 -50.75 -7.26
N GLN A 371 7.29 -51.97 -6.83
CA GLN A 371 6.52 -52.64 -5.80
C GLN A 371 6.51 -51.81 -4.50
N GLY A 372 5.36 -51.73 -3.83
CA GLY A 372 5.18 -50.95 -2.61
C GLY A 372 4.81 -49.50 -2.88
N ASN A 373 5.45 -48.56 -2.17
CA ASN A 373 5.09 -47.15 -2.21
C ASN A 373 5.68 -46.44 -3.44
N ASN A 374 4.79 -45.74 -4.14
CA ASN A 374 5.07 -44.90 -5.30
C ASN A 374 4.60 -43.47 -5.04
N ALA A 375 5.16 -42.52 -5.77
CA ALA A 375 4.80 -41.10 -5.69
C ALA A 375 4.50 -40.53 -7.08
N VAL A 376 3.54 -39.60 -7.14
CA VAL A 376 3.19 -38.77 -8.28
C VAL A 376 3.25 -37.31 -7.85
N GLU A 377 4.16 -36.53 -8.42
CA GLU A 377 4.21 -35.09 -8.23
C GLU A 377 3.84 -34.37 -9.52
N ILE A 378 3.14 -33.25 -9.41
CA ILE A 378 2.68 -32.46 -10.58
C ILE A 378 3.26 -31.06 -10.50
N GLN A 379 3.94 -30.64 -11.57
CA GLN A 379 4.48 -29.30 -11.68
C GLN A 379 3.95 -28.59 -12.94
N PRO A 380 3.46 -27.34 -12.85
CA PRO A 380 3.14 -26.54 -14.03
C PRO A 380 4.43 -26.17 -14.79
N LYS A 381 4.38 -26.19 -16.13
CA LYS A 381 5.47 -25.61 -16.95
C LYS A 381 5.24 -24.12 -17.26
N ASP A 382 3.98 -23.70 -17.29
CA ASP A 382 3.56 -22.30 -17.41
C ASP A 382 3.17 -21.76 -16.01
N GLU A 383 2.65 -20.52 -15.90
CA GLU A 383 2.34 -19.86 -14.62
C GLU A 383 1.40 -20.65 -13.69
N LYS A 384 0.46 -21.40 -14.26
CA LYS A 384 -0.52 -22.20 -13.50
C LYS A 384 -0.97 -23.44 -14.26
N LEU A 385 -1.45 -24.43 -13.51
CA LEU A 385 -2.11 -25.63 -14.00
C LEU A 385 -3.34 -25.93 -13.12
N ASP A 386 -4.54 -25.82 -13.70
CA ASP A 386 -5.80 -26.09 -13.00
C ASP A 386 -6.22 -27.55 -13.24
N ILE A 387 -6.29 -28.36 -12.19
CA ILE A 387 -6.65 -29.78 -12.24
C ILE A 387 -7.90 -30.05 -11.41
N VAL A 388 -8.89 -30.70 -12.02
CA VAL A 388 -10.13 -31.11 -11.35
C VAL A 388 -9.88 -32.42 -10.61
N GLU A 389 -9.40 -33.43 -11.31
CA GLU A 389 -9.18 -34.78 -10.76
C GLU A 389 -7.85 -35.36 -11.25
N LEU A 390 -7.21 -36.13 -10.38
CA LEU A 390 -6.04 -36.94 -10.66
C LEU A 390 -6.31 -38.37 -10.21
N HIS A 391 -6.20 -39.31 -11.12
CA HIS A 391 -6.35 -40.74 -10.86
C HIS A 391 -5.10 -41.53 -11.19
N VAL A 392 -4.82 -42.54 -10.38
CA VAL A 392 -3.98 -43.68 -10.75
C VAL A 392 -4.85 -44.92 -10.69
N PHE A 393 -4.93 -45.66 -11.79
CA PHE A 393 -5.72 -46.88 -11.87
C PHE A 393 -5.05 -47.96 -12.71
N LEU A 394 -5.41 -49.21 -12.45
CA LEU A 394 -5.06 -50.38 -13.23
C LEU A 394 -6.24 -50.73 -14.15
N ALA A 395 -5.98 -50.95 -15.43
CA ALA A 395 -6.95 -51.51 -16.38
C ALA A 395 -6.46 -52.89 -16.82
N GLU A 396 -7.27 -53.92 -16.61
CA GLU A 396 -6.98 -55.32 -16.98
C GLU A 396 -7.65 -55.73 -18.30
#